data_AF-A0AAD9MKQ1-F1
#
_entry.id   AF-A0AAD9MKQ1-F1
#
_cell.length_a   1.000
_cell.length_b   1.000
_cell.length_c   1.000
_cell.angle_alpha   90.00
_cell.angle_beta   90.00
_cell.angle_gamma   90.00
#
_symmetry.space_group_name_H-M   'P 1'
#
loop_
_entity.id
_entity.type
_entity.pdbx_description
1 polymer ?
#
loop_
_entity_poly.entity_id
_entity_poly.type
_entity_poly.pdbx_seq_one_letter_code
_entity_poly.pdbx_strand_id
1 'polypeptide(L)'
;MLDVVASLATGPRAAGLGCQVAHLDVHRRRRLLAHMKPPGSLPFTAKHPAPAHLLGQDTRQIRRLDSDQALEATYNRQSRWQKERAAAFYSSELGGVTTDPALMAIAVDEHGFHRGHAVFETIRLAGGYVYLLEQHLARLFAAMARADIPLPPDTSPAQVARTVLETAAASCRLDGSIRVFACAGRGGFELAGTACAASSLYVVVSAAEPRLESAREAYMRGWRVKTSPVPAQAPYFASLKHVGCLPNALAQQDAEADGFHTAILLDERGFVLEGADCNVACLTEERVLVVPPFDATRAGTTATRLMRLLPAAVAEGIEGLVGVEQRPIAVQEAKACVEVMLLGAALPVMPVSRWDGDTIGDGVAGIVALQLRTLMEDDADPGERV
;
A
#
# COMPACT_ATOMS: atom_id res chain seq x y z
N MET A 1 -12.10 33.49 57.86
CA MET A 1 -10.83 34.23 57.72
C MET A 1 -10.57 34.31 56.22
N LEU A 2 -11.30 35.19 55.50
CA LEU A 2 -10.94 36.60 55.31
C LEU A 2 -9.48 36.67 54.81
N ASP A 3 -9.22 36.62 53.50
CA ASP A 3 -9.41 37.67 52.49
C ASP A 3 -8.28 38.72 52.52
N VAL A 4 -7.91 39.20 51.33
CA VAL A 4 -7.08 40.39 51.04
C VAL A 4 -5.56 40.21 51.26
N VAL A 5 -4.67 40.32 50.26
CA VAL A 5 -4.43 41.51 49.42
C VAL A 5 -4.17 41.13 47.95
N ALA A 6 -5.09 41.61 47.11
CA ALA A 6 -4.88 41.93 45.72
C ALA A 6 -4.12 43.27 45.59
N SER A 7 -3.35 43.42 44.51
CA SER A 7 -3.40 44.56 43.57
C SER A 7 -2.00 44.90 43.06
N LEU A 8 -1.78 44.74 41.75
CA LEU A 8 -1.52 45.83 40.81
C LEU A 8 -1.14 45.24 39.44
N ALA A 9 -2.13 45.13 38.55
CA ALA A 9 -1.94 45.27 37.10
C ALA A 9 -3.31 45.37 36.42
N THR A 10 -3.87 46.57 36.42
CA THR A 10 -4.98 46.99 35.56
C THR A 10 -4.43 47.36 34.18
N GLY A 11 -4.94 46.72 33.11
CA GLY A 11 -4.62 47.02 31.70
C GLY A 11 -5.30 46.02 30.76
N PRO A 12 -5.76 46.42 29.56
CA PRO A 12 -7.10 46.09 29.08
C PRO A 12 -7.26 44.72 28.43
N ARG A 13 -8.49 44.20 28.55
CA ARG A 13 -9.04 43.04 27.83
C ARG A 13 -8.71 43.13 26.33
N ALA A 14 -7.89 42.20 25.84
CA ALA A 14 -7.80 41.92 24.42
C ALA A 14 -9.06 41.16 24.00
N ALA A 15 -9.87 41.84 23.18
CA ALA A 15 -11.06 41.30 22.55
C ALA A 15 -10.73 40.07 21.69
N GLY A 16 -11.71 39.18 21.58
CA GLY A 16 -11.61 37.90 20.89
C GLY A 16 -11.06 38.02 19.47
N LEU A 17 -10.02 37.24 19.20
CA LEU A 17 -9.69 36.78 17.87
C LEU A 17 -10.16 35.33 17.78
N GLY A 18 -11.45 35.19 17.46
CA GLY A 18 -11.94 33.94 16.91
C GLY A 18 -11.14 33.65 15.64
N CYS A 19 -10.50 32.48 15.61
CA CYS A 19 -9.90 31.94 14.40
C CYS A 19 -11.05 31.60 13.44
N GLN A 20 -11.56 32.59 12.71
CA GLN A 20 -12.36 32.35 11.52
C GLN A 20 -11.38 31.93 10.43
N VAL A 21 -11.30 30.62 10.18
CA VAL A 21 -10.76 30.10 8.93
C VAL A 21 -11.63 30.67 7.81
N ALA A 22 -11.16 31.74 7.18
CA ALA A 22 -11.84 32.33 6.04
C ALA A 22 -11.76 31.33 4.88
N HIS A 23 -12.82 30.55 4.68
CA HIS A 23 -13.07 29.85 3.42
C HIS A 23 -13.22 30.91 2.32
N LEU A 24 -12.10 31.25 1.67
CA LEU A 24 -12.12 32.04 0.46
C LEU A 24 -12.71 31.17 -0.66
N ASP A 25 -13.90 31.56 -1.13
CA ASP A 25 -14.52 31.07 -2.36
C ASP A 25 -13.46 30.96 -3.48
N VAL A 26 -13.39 29.79 -4.12
CA VAL A 26 -12.45 29.47 -5.22
C VAL A 26 -12.48 30.56 -6.30
N HIS A 27 -13.64 31.18 -6.54
CA HIS A 27 -13.78 32.28 -7.48
C HIS A 27 -13.12 33.58 -7.02
N ARG A 28 -13.15 33.90 -5.71
CA ARG A 28 -12.41 35.04 -5.14
C ARG A 28 -10.91 34.80 -5.11
N ARG A 29 -10.45 33.57 -4.85
CA ARG A 29 -9.03 33.21 -4.87
C ARG A 29 -8.45 33.29 -6.29
N ARG A 30 -9.20 32.84 -7.31
CA ARG A 30 -8.86 33.04 -8.74
C ARG A 30 -8.73 34.52 -9.11
N ARG A 31 -9.65 35.39 -8.62
CA ARG A 31 -9.54 36.84 -8.84
C ARG A 31 -8.32 37.46 -8.16
N LEU A 32 -7.99 37.05 -6.93
CA LEU A 32 -6.80 37.54 -6.22
C LEU A 32 -5.49 37.09 -6.90
N LEU A 33 -5.42 35.82 -7.34
CA LEU A 33 -4.27 35.30 -8.09
C LEU A 33 -4.12 35.94 -9.47
N ALA A 34 -5.22 36.31 -10.14
CA ALA A 34 -5.19 37.05 -11.40
C ALA A 34 -4.59 38.47 -11.27
N HIS A 35 -4.56 39.04 -10.05
CA HIS A 35 -3.93 40.34 -9.78
C HIS A 35 -2.49 40.22 -9.28
N MET A 36 -2.01 39.01 -8.97
CA MET A 36 -0.60 38.76 -8.72
C MET A 36 0.11 38.68 -10.07
N LYS A 37 0.89 39.72 -10.41
CA LYS A 37 1.85 39.62 -11.51
C LYS A 37 2.67 38.34 -11.30
N PRO A 38 2.79 37.43 -12.28
CA PRO A 38 3.73 36.33 -12.16
C PRO A 38 5.09 36.95 -11.80
N PRO A 39 5.83 36.39 -10.82
CA PRO A 39 7.12 36.94 -10.46
C PRO A 39 7.89 37.15 -11.75
N GLY A 40 8.20 38.42 -12.05
CA GLY A 40 8.94 38.77 -13.26
C GLY A 40 10.14 37.84 -13.33
N SER A 41 10.44 37.31 -14.51
CA SER A 41 11.60 36.42 -14.68
C SER A 41 12.83 37.18 -14.18
N LEU A 42 13.22 36.93 -12.93
CA LEU A 42 14.55 37.30 -12.49
C LEU A 42 15.46 36.57 -13.46
N PRO A 43 16.29 37.28 -14.25
CA PRO A 43 17.28 36.60 -15.04
C PRO A 43 18.06 35.73 -14.06
N PHE A 44 18.17 34.44 -14.37
CA PHE A 44 18.95 33.51 -13.57
C PHE A 44 20.42 33.93 -13.72
N THR A 45 20.85 34.93 -12.97
CA THR A 45 22.26 35.26 -12.80
C THR A 45 22.78 34.30 -11.73
N ALA A 46 22.89 33.02 -12.08
CA ALA A 46 23.64 32.13 -11.21
C ALA A 46 25.05 32.69 -11.08
N LYS A 47 25.42 33.05 -9.85
CA LYS A 47 26.80 33.42 -9.52
C LYS A 47 27.79 32.28 -9.75
N HIS A 48 27.30 31.07 -10.04
CA HIS A 48 28.08 29.91 -10.43
C HIS A 48 27.78 29.54 -11.88
N PRO A 49 28.82 29.35 -12.72
CA PRO A 49 28.63 28.80 -14.06
C PRO A 49 27.97 27.43 -13.92
N ALA A 50 26.96 27.20 -14.73
CA ALA A 50 26.25 25.93 -14.74
C ALA A 50 27.23 24.80 -15.12
N PRO A 51 27.12 23.59 -14.53
CA PRO A 51 28.12 22.54 -14.69
C PRO A 51 28.16 22.07 -16.16
N ALA A 52 29.14 22.59 -16.91
CA ALA A 52 29.24 22.41 -18.37
C ALA A 52 29.31 20.92 -18.80
N HIS A 53 29.90 20.07 -17.95
CA HIS A 53 29.97 18.62 -18.18
C HIS A 53 28.62 17.90 -18.00
N LEU A 54 27.68 18.46 -17.23
CA LEU A 54 26.33 17.90 -17.05
C LEU A 54 25.34 18.47 -18.07
N LEU A 55 25.48 19.74 -18.45
CA LEU A 55 24.58 20.39 -19.40
C LEU A 55 24.97 20.13 -20.86
N GLY A 56 26.23 19.78 -21.11
CA GLY A 56 26.72 19.52 -22.47
C GLY A 56 26.36 20.65 -23.44
N GLN A 57 25.80 20.30 -24.60
CA GLN A 57 25.25 21.23 -25.61
C GLN A 57 23.73 21.34 -25.57
N ASP A 58 23.04 20.72 -24.61
CA ASP A 58 21.57 20.75 -24.57
C ASP A 58 21.07 22.11 -24.06
N THR A 59 20.70 22.99 -25.00
CA THR A 59 20.20 24.34 -24.72
C THR A 59 18.68 24.38 -24.60
N ARG A 60 17.98 23.24 -24.54
CA ARG A 60 16.51 23.23 -24.45
C ARG A 60 16.05 23.93 -23.18
N GLN A 61 15.35 25.06 -23.35
CA GLN A 61 14.75 25.76 -22.22
C GLN A 61 13.53 25.00 -21.70
N ILE A 62 13.45 24.81 -20.39
CA ILE A 62 12.29 24.23 -19.73
C ILE A 62 11.15 25.26 -19.76
N ARG A 63 10.01 24.88 -20.36
CA ARG A 63 8.81 25.72 -20.40
C ARG A 63 8.28 25.96 -18.98
N ARG A 64 7.97 27.23 -18.66
CA ARG A 64 7.21 27.60 -17.46
C ARG A 64 5.73 27.49 -17.76
N LEU A 65 4.98 26.79 -16.90
CA LEU A 65 3.53 26.64 -17.02
C LEU A 65 2.83 27.59 -16.05
N ASP A 66 1.75 28.21 -16.49
CA ASP A 66 0.77 28.81 -15.59
C ASP A 66 -0.19 27.73 -15.02
N SER A 67 -1.13 28.14 -14.17
CA SER A 67 -2.05 27.21 -13.49
C SER A 67 -2.97 26.47 -14.44
N ASP A 68 -3.48 27.13 -15.49
CA ASP A 68 -4.41 26.50 -16.43
C ASP A 68 -3.66 25.51 -17.33
N GLN A 69 -2.47 25.89 -17.80
CA GLN A 69 -1.59 25.01 -18.55
C GLN A 69 -1.13 23.79 -17.74
N ALA A 70 -0.89 23.95 -16.44
CA ALA A 70 -0.56 22.85 -15.54
C ALA A 70 -1.75 21.90 -15.34
N LEU A 71 -2.95 22.42 -15.12
CA LEU A 71 -4.17 21.61 -15.01
C LEU A 71 -4.46 20.86 -16.30
N GLU A 72 -4.41 21.54 -17.44
CA GLU A 72 -4.58 20.92 -18.76
C GLU A 72 -3.56 19.80 -19.00
N ALA A 73 -2.30 20.00 -18.60
CA ALA A 73 -1.28 18.96 -18.70
C ALA A 73 -1.59 17.74 -17.81
N THR A 74 -2.11 17.94 -16.60
CA THR A 74 -2.55 16.85 -15.71
C THR A 74 -3.66 16.01 -16.35
N TYR A 75 -4.64 16.66 -16.98
CA TYR A 75 -5.71 15.96 -17.72
C TYR A 75 -5.17 15.18 -18.92
N ASN A 76 -4.27 15.78 -19.69
CA ASN A 76 -3.77 15.18 -20.93
C ASN A 76 -2.74 14.06 -20.71
N ARG A 77 -2.06 14.04 -19.55
CA ARG A 77 -0.96 13.10 -19.26
C ARG A 77 -1.34 11.94 -18.33
N GLN A 78 -2.62 11.62 -18.21
CA GLN A 78 -3.07 10.44 -17.48
C GLN A 78 -2.35 9.17 -17.99
N SER A 79 -1.82 8.40 -17.06
CA SER A 79 -1.20 7.11 -17.33
C SER A 79 -2.22 6.09 -17.85
N ARG A 80 -1.72 5.04 -18.52
CA ARG A 80 -2.56 3.91 -18.95
C ARG A 80 -3.30 3.27 -17.77
N TRP A 81 -2.62 3.10 -16.63
CA TRP A 81 -3.23 2.54 -15.43
C TRP A 81 -4.39 3.40 -14.92
N GLN A 82 -4.22 4.73 -14.89
CA GLN A 82 -5.30 5.64 -14.50
C GLN A 82 -6.51 5.52 -15.41
N LYS A 83 -6.29 5.43 -16.73
CA LYS A 83 -7.39 5.34 -17.72
C LYS A 83 -8.13 4.00 -17.66
N GLU A 84 -7.40 2.91 -17.42
CA GLU A 84 -7.96 1.56 -17.51
C GLU A 84 -8.46 1.02 -16.17
N ARG A 85 -7.89 1.48 -15.03
CA ARG A 85 -8.04 0.77 -13.75
C ARG A 85 -8.48 1.64 -12.59
N ALA A 86 -8.11 2.91 -12.54
CA ALA A 86 -8.53 3.79 -11.44
C ALA A 86 -10.05 3.99 -11.48
N ALA A 87 -10.73 3.81 -10.34
CA ALA A 87 -12.19 3.84 -10.28
C ALA A 87 -12.72 4.90 -9.30
N ALA A 88 -12.15 5.01 -8.10
CA ALA A 88 -12.50 6.04 -7.14
C ALA A 88 -11.31 6.38 -6.23
N PHE A 89 -11.28 7.61 -5.73
CA PHE A 89 -10.24 8.11 -4.85
C PHE A 89 -10.82 9.04 -3.79
N TYR A 90 -10.71 8.66 -2.52
CA TYR A 90 -10.91 9.55 -1.39
C TYR A 90 -9.60 10.25 -1.02
N SER A 91 -9.70 11.53 -0.68
CA SER A 91 -8.61 12.30 -0.07
C SER A 91 -9.14 13.14 1.09
N SER A 92 -8.54 12.97 2.27
CA SER A 92 -8.83 13.83 3.43
C SER A 92 -8.47 15.30 3.16
N GLU A 93 -7.46 15.55 2.32
CA GLU A 93 -7.05 16.91 1.92
C GLU A 93 -8.09 17.60 1.04
N LEU A 94 -8.72 16.85 0.15
CA LEU A 94 -9.85 17.35 -0.66
C LEU A 94 -11.17 17.35 0.11
N GLY A 95 -11.26 16.56 1.18
CA GLY A 95 -12.46 16.38 2.00
C GLY A 95 -13.52 15.48 1.35
N GLY A 96 -13.16 14.62 0.39
CA GLY A 96 -14.15 13.82 -0.32
C GLY A 96 -13.61 12.83 -1.36
N VAL A 97 -14.54 12.21 -2.08
CA VAL A 97 -14.27 11.21 -3.14
C VAL A 97 -14.33 11.87 -4.52
N THR A 98 -13.37 11.55 -5.39
CA THR A 98 -13.41 11.84 -6.82
C THR A 98 -13.32 10.54 -7.63
N THR A 99 -13.99 10.49 -8.77
CA THR A 99 -13.89 9.41 -9.76
C THR A 99 -13.09 9.84 -11.00
N ASP A 100 -12.60 11.07 -11.04
CA ASP A 100 -11.76 11.59 -12.11
C ASP A 100 -10.30 11.17 -11.90
N PRO A 101 -9.72 10.28 -12.73
CA PRO A 101 -8.37 9.78 -12.55
C PRO A 101 -7.28 10.86 -12.62
N ALA A 102 -7.54 11.99 -13.29
CA ALA A 102 -6.58 13.11 -13.32
C ALA A 102 -6.45 13.81 -11.97
N LEU A 103 -7.49 13.75 -11.14
CA LEU A 103 -7.53 14.38 -9.82
C LEU A 103 -7.12 13.43 -8.68
N MET A 104 -6.78 12.19 -9.00
CA MET A 104 -6.22 11.21 -8.07
C MET A 104 -4.73 11.48 -7.84
N ALA A 105 -4.44 12.63 -7.23
CA ALA A 105 -3.09 13.14 -7.05
C ALA A 105 -2.79 13.41 -5.57
N ILE A 106 -1.50 13.34 -5.24
CA ILE A 106 -0.95 13.73 -3.94
C ILE A 106 -0.08 14.97 -4.12
N ALA A 107 -0.01 15.81 -3.09
CA ALA A 107 0.83 16.99 -3.11
C ALA A 107 2.31 16.62 -2.94
N VAL A 108 3.22 17.41 -3.54
CA VAL A 108 4.67 17.12 -3.48
C VAL A 108 5.25 17.27 -2.07
N ASP A 109 4.60 18.04 -1.20
CA ASP A 109 4.92 18.27 0.21
C ASP A 109 4.30 17.21 1.14
N GLU A 110 3.72 16.14 0.60
CA GLU A 110 3.22 14.98 1.36
C GLU A 110 4.39 14.12 1.85
N HIS A 111 4.54 14.01 3.17
CA HIS A 111 5.65 13.29 3.79
C HIS A 111 5.64 11.79 3.46
N GLY A 112 4.44 11.24 3.25
CA GLY A 112 4.28 9.87 2.74
C GLY A 112 4.96 9.66 1.38
N PHE A 113 5.01 10.68 0.53
CA PHE A 113 5.64 10.62 -0.79
C PHE A 113 7.16 10.82 -0.70
N HIS A 114 7.61 11.93 -0.13
CA HIS A 114 9.03 12.32 -0.23
C HIS A 114 9.91 11.79 0.92
N ARG A 115 9.33 11.31 2.03
CA ARG A 115 10.07 10.63 3.12
C ARG A 115 9.70 9.16 3.31
N GLY A 116 8.60 8.70 2.71
CA GLY A 116 8.08 7.36 2.96
C GLY A 116 7.45 7.20 4.35
N HIS A 117 7.09 8.31 5.01
CA HIS A 117 6.43 8.31 6.34
C HIS A 117 4.93 8.04 6.18
N ALA A 118 4.61 6.83 5.70
CA ALA A 118 3.25 6.36 5.51
C ALA A 118 3.13 4.84 5.62
N VAL A 119 1.97 4.41 6.12
CA VAL A 119 1.56 3.00 6.17
C VAL A 119 0.38 2.77 5.24
N PHE A 120 0.20 1.55 4.77
CA PHE A 120 -0.87 1.25 3.83
C PHE A 120 -1.47 -0.14 3.98
N GLU A 121 -2.67 -0.30 3.46
CA GLU A 121 -3.35 -1.57 3.31
C GLU A 121 -3.71 -1.86 1.86
N THR A 122 -3.94 -3.14 1.59
CA THR A 122 -4.47 -3.62 0.30
C THR A 122 -5.53 -4.64 0.60
N ILE A 123 -6.78 -4.29 0.29
CA ILE A 123 -7.98 -5.04 0.64
C ILE A 123 -8.62 -5.51 -0.67
N ARG A 124 -9.08 -6.76 -0.68
CA ARG A 124 -9.80 -7.33 -1.81
C ARG A 124 -11.25 -6.85 -1.79
N LEU A 125 -11.73 -6.38 -2.93
CA LEU A 125 -13.14 -6.16 -3.20
C LEU A 125 -13.61 -7.34 -4.06
N ALA A 126 -14.55 -8.13 -3.58
CA ALA A 126 -15.03 -9.35 -4.24
C ALA A 126 -16.56 -9.39 -4.20
N GLY A 127 -17.22 -9.43 -5.34
CA GLY A 127 -18.69 -9.45 -5.41
C GLY A 127 -19.37 -8.28 -4.68
N GLY A 128 -18.71 -7.12 -4.57
CA GLY A 128 -19.19 -5.95 -3.82
C GLY A 128 -18.87 -5.98 -2.31
N TYR A 129 -18.27 -7.06 -1.82
CA TYR A 129 -17.86 -7.22 -0.42
C TYR A 129 -16.40 -6.78 -0.20
N VAL A 130 -16.17 -5.97 0.83
CA VAL A 130 -14.82 -5.56 1.25
C VAL A 130 -14.27 -6.62 2.21
N TYR A 131 -13.56 -7.59 1.65
CA TYR A 131 -13.16 -8.80 2.36
C TYR A 131 -12.17 -8.52 3.50
N LEU A 132 -12.47 -9.05 4.69
CA LEU A 132 -11.68 -8.88 5.92
C LEU A 132 -11.40 -7.42 6.32
N LEU A 133 -12.35 -6.50 6.05
CA LEU A 133 -12.18 -5.07 6.33
C LEU A 133 -11.71 -4.81 7.77
N GLU A 134 -12.34 -5.44 8.76
CA GLU A 134 -11.99 -5.26 10.17
C GLU A 134 -10.53 -5.65 10.45
N GLN A 135 -10.07 -6.79 9.92
CA GLN A 135 -8.71 -7.28 10.14
C GLN A 135 -7.68 -6.38 9.44
N HIS A 136 -8.00 -5.90 8.23
CA HIS A 136 -7.16 -4.94 7.52
C HIS A 136 -7.05 -3.61 8.27
N LEU A 137 -8.17 -3.06 8.77
CA LEU A 137 -8.14 -1.81 9.54
C LEU A 137 -7.44 -1.97 10.88
N ALA A 138 -7.62 -3.08 11.58
CA ALA A 138 -6.88 -3.37 12.81
C ALA A 138 -5.36 -3.37 12.57
N ARG A 139 -4.91 -4.01 11.48
CA ARG A 139 -3.49 -4.00 11.09
C ARG A 139 -3.00 -2.61 10.67
N LEU A 140 -3.82 -1.84 9.95
CA LEU A 140 -3.52 -0.45 9.59
C LEU A 140 -3.31 0.41 10.84
N PHE A 141 -4.24 0.37 11.80
CA PHE A 141 -4.14 1.16 13.03
C PHE A 141 -2.93 0.76 13.89
N ALA A 142 -2.62 -0.53 13.96
CA ALA A 142 -1.40 -0.99 14.63
C ALA A 142 -0.13 -0.45 13.93
N ALA A 143 -0.10 -0.43 12.60
CA ALA A 143 1.01 0.13 11.83
C ALA A 143 1.11 1.65 12.00
N MET A 144 -0.02 2.37 12.02
CA MET A 144 -0.09 3.80 12.28
C MET A 144 0.49 4.15 13.66
N ALA A 145 0.10 3.41 14.70
CA ALA A 145 0.61 3.62 16.05
C ALA A 145 2.13 3.41 16.14
N ARG A 146 2.65 2.36 15.47
CA ARG A 146 4.11 2.09 15.42
C ARG A 146 4.86 3.14 14.61
N ALA A 147 4.25 3.73 13.60
CA ALA A 147 4.84 4.76 12.75
C ALA A 147 4.61 6.20 13.28
N ASP A 148 3.99 6.38 14.45
CA ASP A 148 3.61 7.67 15.01
C ASP A 148 2.77 8.53 14.05
N ILE A 149 1.79 7.90 13.40
CA ILE A 149 0.84 8.56 12.49
C ILE A 149 -0.51 8.62 13.20
N PRO A 150 -0.94 9.79 13.72
CA PRO A 150 -2.27 9.92 14.29
C PRO A 150 -3.34 9.83 13.19
N LEU A 151 -4.58 9.60 13.56
CA LEU A 151 -5.69 9.79 12.62
C LEU A 151 -5.81 11.28 12.24
N PRO A 152 -6.32 11.58 11.03
CA PRO A 152 -6.62 12.96 10.66
C PRO A 152 -7.56 13.60 11.69
N PRO A 153 -7.53 14.93 11.85
CA PRO A 153 -8.46 15.65 12.71
C PRO A 153 -9.92 15.24 12.43
N ASP A 154 -10.71 15.16 13.50
CA ASP A 154 -12.14 14.79 13.45
C ASP A 154 -12.44 13.42 12.81
N THR A 155 -11.43 12.56 12.66
CA THR A 155 -11.57 11.21 12.09
C THR A 155 -11.49 10.15 13.19
N SER A 156 -12.51 9.29 13.25
CA SER A 156 -12.53 8.11 14.13
C SER A 156 -12.24 6.82 13.35
N PRO A 157 -11.89 5.70 14.02
CA PRO A 157 -11.77 4.40 13.35
C PRO A 157 -13.01 3.99 12.56
N ALA A 158 -14.21 4.29 13.07
CA ALA A 158 -15.47 4.05 12.38
C ALA A 158 -15.61 4.92 11.12
N GLN A 159 -15.12 6.16 11.16
CA GLN A 159 -15.10 7.05 10.00
C GLN A 159 -14.13 6.55 8.93
N VAL A 160 -12.99 5.96 9.31
CA VAL A 160 -12.08 5.31 8.34
C VAL A 160 -12.78 4.14 7.65
N ALA A 161 -13.45 3.27 8.40
CA ALA A 161 -14.21 2.15 7.83
C ALA A 161 -15.30 2.63 6.86
N ARG A 162 -16.08 3.64 7.27
CA ARG A 162 -17.09 4.28 6.41
C ARG A 162 -16.48 4.86 5.15
N THR A 163 -15.36 5.56 5.26
CA THR A 163 -14.65 6.15 4.12
C THR A 163 -14.23 5.07 3.10
N VAL A 164 -13.71 3.94 3.59
CA VAL A 164 -13.36 2.79 2.73
C VAL A 164 -14.58 2.27 1.98
N LEU A 165 -15.69 2.04 2.69
CA LEU A 165 -16.93 1.52 2.10
C LEU A 165 -17.57 2.51 1.10
N GLU A 166 -17.63 3.79 1.43
CA GLU A 166 -18.21 4.83 0.56
C GLU A 166 -17.35 5.07 -0.69
N THR A 167 -16.03 4.98 -0.57
CA THR A 167 -15.13 5.03 -1.74
C THR A 167 -15.30 3.80 -2.63
N ALA A 168 -15.45 2.61 -2.04
CA ALA A 168 -15.76 1.38 -2.78
C ALA A 168 -17.08 1.49 -3.52
N ALA A 169 -18.14 1.98 -2.87
CA ALA A 169 -19.44 2.20 -3.50
C ALA A 169 -19.38 3.21 -4.66
N ALA A 170 -18.67 4.34 -4.47
CA ALA A 170 -18.49 5.36 -5.51
C ALA A 170 -17.72 4.86 -6.74
N SER A 171 -16.94 3.78 -6.60
CA SER A 171 -16.21 3.16 -7.71
C SER A 171 -17.11 2.40 -8.69
N CYS A 172 -18.32 2.01 -8.24
CA CYS A 172 -19.25 1.13 -8.96
C CYS A 172 -18.61 -0.19 -9.43
N ARG A 173 -17.61 -0.71 -8.69
CA ARG A 173 -16.97 -2.00 -8.96
C ARG A 173 -17.49 -3.06 -8.01
N LEU A 174 -17.71 -4.26 -8.53
CA LEU A 174 -17.95 -5.46 -7.73
C LEU A 174 -16.65 -6.14 -7.35
N ASP A 175 -15.66 -6.12 -8.25
CA ASP A 175 -14.37 -6.77 -8.05
C ASP A 175 -13.22 -5.79 -8.24
N GLY A 176 -12.20 -5.90 -7.40
CA GLY A 176 -11.02 -5.07 -7.49
C GLY A 176 -10.16 -5.04 -6.23
N SER A 177 -9.34 -3.99 -6.16
CA SER A 177 -8.45 -3.75 -5.03
C SER A 177 -8.67 -2.37 -4.46
N ILE A 178 -8.78 -2.31 -3.14
CA ILE A 178 -8.86 -1.10 -2.35
C ILE A 178 -7.51 -0.91 -1.65
N ARG A 179 -6.86 0.23 -1.86
CA ARG A 179 -5.67 0.63 -1.12
C ARG A 179 -6.00 1.77 -0.19
N VAL A 180 -5.63 1.63 1.07
CA VAL A 180 -5.80 2.67 2.10
C VAL A 180 -4.42 3.14 2.51
N PHE A 181 -4.13 4.43 2.43
CA PHE A 181 -2.86 5.02 2.83
C PHE A 181 -3.10 5.99 3.99
N ALA A 182 -2.34 5.83 5.07
CA ALA A 182 -2.27 6.79 6.16
C ALA A 182 -0.87 7.39 6.19
N CYS A 183 -0.79 8.70 6.01
CA CYS A 183 0.46 9.44 5.87
C CYS A 183 0.63 10.42 7.03
N ALA A 184 1.88 10.72 7.41
CA ALA A 184 2.16 11.79 8.38
C ALA A 184 1.64 13.16 7.94
N GLY A 185 1.44 13.34 6.62
CA GLY A 185 0.69 14.44 6.03
C GLY A 185 1.57 15.48 5.37
N ARG A 186 0.98 16.63 5.08
CA ARG A 186 1.64 17.69 4.32
C ARG A 186 2.38 18.67 5.23
N GLY A 187 3.63 18.96 4.87
CA GLY A 187 4.36 20.06 5.47
C GLY A 187 5.88 19.89 5.44
N GLY A 188 6.55 20.97 5.02
CA GLY A 188 8.00 21.06 5.03
C GLY A 188 8.71 20.00 4.19
N PHE A 189 10.03 19.97 4.29
CA PHE A 189 10.86 18.91 3.71
C PHE A 189 11.86 18.39 4.75
N GLU A 190 11.61 18.62 6.03
CA GLU A 190 12.43 18.09 7.12
C GLU A 190 12.30 16.56 7.24
N LEU A 191 13.18 15.95 8.04
CA LEU A 191 13.13 14.51 8.31
C LEU A 191 11.98 14.13 9.25
N ALA A 192 11.70 14.97 10.25
CA ALA A 192 10.61 14.74 11.18
C ALA A 192 9.30 15.30 10.61
N GLY A 193 8.19 14.63 10.93
CA GLY A 193 6.83 15.10 10.59
C GLY A 193 6.37 16.32 11.40
N THR A 194 7.24 16.98 12.17
CA THR A 194 6.86 18.10 13.04
C THR A 194 6.34 19.32 12.28
N ALA A 195 6.73 19.47 11.01
CA ALA A 195 6.22 20.51 10.13
C ALA A 195 4.90 20.11 9.44
N CYS A 196 4.45 18.86 9.59
CA CYS A 196 3.19 18.40 9.00
C CYS A 196 2.01 19.03 9.75
N ALA A 197 1.08 19.61 9.00
CA ALA A 197 -0.07 20.31 9.59
C ALA A 197 -1.08 19.34 10.25
N ALA A 198 -1.32 18.21 9.60
CA ALA A 198 -2.18 17.13 10.04
C ALA A 198 -1.85 15.88 9.21
N SER A 199 -2.10 14.69 9.76
CA SER A 199 -2.01 13.45 8.99
C SER A 199 -3.09 13.37 7.91
N SER A 200 -2.77 12.65 6.84
CA SER A 200 -3.64 12.53 5.67
C SER A 200 -4.06 11.07 5.45
N LEU A 201 -5.30 10.87 5.01
CA LEU A 201 -5.87 9.57 4.68
C LEU A 201 -6.30 9.57 3.22
N TYR A 202 -5.89 8.54 2.49
CA TYR A 202 -6.25 8.34 1.10
C TYR A 202 -6.81 6.93 0.90
N VAL A 203 -7.87 6.81 0.10
CA VAL A 203 -8.41 5.51 -0.32
C VAL A 203 -8.48 5.47 -1.82
N VAL A 204 -7.86 4.47 -2.46
CA VAL A 204 -7.89 4.27 -3.90
C VAL A 204 -8.59 2.95 -4.19
N VAL A 205 -9.59 2.98 -5.07
CA VAL A 205 -10.25 1.78 -5.58
C VAL A 205 -9.84 1.60 -7.04
N SER A 206 -9.41 0.39 -7.38
CA SER A 206 -8.99 0.02 -8.72
C SER A 206 -9.64 -1.28 -9.18
N ALA A 207 -9.91 -1.38 -10.48
CA ALA A 207 -10.46 -2.60 -11.08
C ALA A 207 -9.51 -3.79 -10.92
N ALA A 208 -10.08 -5.00 -10.87
CA ALA A 208 -9.34 -6.26 -10.79
C ALA A 208 -8.27 -6.40 -11.91
N GLU A 209 -7.23 -7.19 -11.64
CA GLU A 209 -6.18 -7.53 -12.62
C GLU A 209 -6.78 -8.39 -13.74
N PRO A 210 -6.87 -7.92 -15.00
CA PRO A 210 -7.65 -8.63 -16.03
C PRO A 210 -7.09 -10.00 -16.47
N ARG A 211 -5.88 -10.40 -16.02
CA ARG A 211 -5.08 -11.45 -16.69
C ARG A 211 -4.75 -12.69 -15.87
N LEU A 212 -4.80 -12.64 -14.54
CA LEU A 212 -4.32 -13.75 -13.71
C LEU A 212 -5.42 -14.50 -12.97
N GLU A 213 -6.44 -13.80 -12.46
CA GLU A 213 -7.56 -14.42 -11.74
C GLU A 213 -8.39 -15.36 -12.64
N SER A 214 -8.41 -15.15 -13.96
CA SER A 214 -9.21 -15.93 -14.92
C SER A 214 -8.45 -17.04 -15.65
N ALA A 215 -7.12 -17.07 -15.59
CA ALA A 215 -6.32 -18.04 -16.34
C ALA A 215 -6.07 -19.29 -15.49
N ARG A 216 -7.02 -20.23 -15.48
CA ARG A 216 -6.85 -21.58 -14.90
C ARG A 216 -5.51 -22.21 -15.27
N GLU A 217 -5.05 -21.98 -16.50
CA GLU A 217 -3.75 -22.43 -17.00
C GLU A 217 -2.55 -21.84 -16.23
N ALA A 218 -2.62 -20.57 -15.83
CA ALA A 218 -1.56 -19.93 -15.07
C ALA A 218 -1.42 -20.54 -13.68
N TYR A 219 -2.56 -20.80 -13.01
CA TYR A 219 -2.55 -21.49 -11.72
C TYR A 219 -2.00 -22.90 -11.86
N MET A 220 -2.49 -23.70 -12.83
CA MET A 220 -2.03 -25.08 -13.06
C MET A 220 -0.53 -25.18 -13.37
N ARG A 221 0.03 -24.19 -14.08
CA ARG A 221 1.47 -24.12 -14.38
C ARG A 221 2.31 -23.77 -13.14
N GLY A 222 1.73 -23.05 -12.19
CA GLY A 222 2.44 -22.49 -11.05
C GLY A 222 3.44 -21.40 -11.43
N TRP A 223 3.81 -20.59 -10.46
CA TRP A 223 4.81 -19.55 -10.62
C TRP A 223 6.22 -20.10 -10.48
N ARG A 224 7.12 -19.44 -11.19
CA ARG A 224 8.58 -19.59 -11.03
C ARG A 224 9.05 -18.46 -10.14
N VAL A 225 9.71 -18.77 -9.02
CA VAL A 225 10.22 -17.78 -8.06
C VAL A 225 11.74 -17.78 -8.02
N LYS A 226 12.34 -16.65 -7.65
CA LYS A 226 13.80 -16.49 -7.54
C LYS A 226 14.20 -16.09 -6.12
N THR A 227 15.25 -16.66 -5.57
CA THR A 227 15.88 -16.16 -4.34
C THR A 227 16.54 -14.81 -4.63
N SER A 228 16.06 -13.76 -3.97
CA SER A 228 16.56 -12.41 -4.20
C SER A 228 17.97 -12.22 -3.65
N PRO A 229 18.89 -11.57 -4.40
CA PRO A 229 20.16 -11.10 -3.85
C PRO A 229 19.99 -9.78 -3.06
N VAL A 230 18.82 -9.12 -3.17
CA VAL A 230 18.52 -7.87 -2.45
C VAL A 230 18.25 -8.21 -0.99
N PRO A 231 18.95 -7.57 -0.03
CA PRO A 231 18.72 -7.81 1.39
C PRO A 231 17.29 -7.46 1.81
N ALA A 232 16.72 -8.29 2.68
CA ALA A 232 15.45 -7.98 3.34
C ALA A 232 15.56 -6.74 4.22
N GLN A 233 14.43 -6.09 4.48
CA GLN A 233 14.39 -4.98 5.43
C GLN A 233 14.68 -5.48 6.85
N ALA A 234 15.18 -4.59 7.70
CA ALA A 234 15.31 -4.90 9.12
C ALA A 234 13.95 -5.31 9.72
N PRO A 235 13.91 -6.27 10.66
CA PRO A 235 12.66 -6.91 11.12
C PRO A 235 11.54 -5.94 11.55
N TYR A 236 11.93 -4.83 12.19
CA TYR A 236 10.98 -3.79 12.59
C TYR A 236 10.21 -3.20 11.39
N PHE A 237 10.90 -2.87 10.31
CA PHE A 237 10.28 -2.30 9.10
C PHE A 237 9.59 -3.38 8.25
N ALA A 238 10.17 -4.58 8.18
CA ALA A 238 9.58 -5.69 7.44
C ALA A 238 8.23 -6.12 8.02
N SER A 239 8.04 -6.04 9.34
CA SER A 239 6.76 -6.33 10.01
C SER A 239 5.70 -5.24 9.85
N LEU A 240 6.03 -4.11 9.23
CA LEU A 240 5.11 -3.01 8.94
C LEU A 240 4.72 -3.03 7.45
N LYS A 241 3.44 -2.81 7.16
CA LYS A 241 3.01 -2.55 5.78
C LYS A 241 3.13 -1.04 5.51
N HIS A 242 4.28 -0.64 4.99
CA HIS A 242 4.65 0.77 4.78
C HIS A 242 5.13 1.04 3.34
N VAL A 243 5.10 2.30 2.92
CA VAL A 243 5.35 2.68 1.51
C VAL A 243 6.85 2.66 1.12
N GLY A 244 7.74 2.55 2.10
CA GLY A 244 9.20 2.51 1.91
C GLY A 244 9.72 1.14 1.44
N CYS A 245 9.09 0.55 0.43
CA CYS A 245 9.32 -0.82 -0.04
C CYS A 245 10.33 -0.93 -1.18
N LEU A 246 11.31 -0.01 -1.27
CA LEU A 246 12.35 -0.04 -2.30
C LEU A 246 13.09 -1.40 -2.37
N PRO A 247 13.46 -2.06 -1.25
CA PRO A 247 14.06 -3.39 -1.32
C PRO A 247 13.15 -4.44 -1.98
N ASN A 248 11.85 -4.45 -1.65
CA ASN A 248 10.88 -5.35 -2.29
C ASN A 248 10.72 -5.04 -3.79
N ALA A 249 10.71 -3.76 -4.17
CA ALA A 249 10.63 -3.36 -5.57
C ALA A 249 11.86 -3.80 -6.38
N LEU A 250 13.07 -3.64 -5.82
CA LEU A 250 14.30 -4.11 -6.45
C LEU A 250 14.36 -5.64 -6.54
N ALA A 251 13.89 -6.34 -5.51
CA ALA A 251 13.80 -7.79 -5.52
C ALA A 251 12.85 -8.28 -6.64
N GLN A 252 11.67 -7.66 -6.77
CA GLN A 252 10.72 -7.98 -7.83
C GLN A 252 11.32 -7.72 -9.22
N GLN A 253 11.96 -6.56 -9.42
CA GLN A 253 12.59 -6.21 -10.69
C GLN A 253 13.72 -7.17 -11.08
N ASP A 254 14.52 -7.60 -10.10
CA ASP A 254 15.59 -8.58 -10.30
C ASP A 254 15.03 -9.95 -10.72
N ALA A 255 13.93 -10.41 -10.11
CA ALA A 255 13.26 -11.64 -10.53
C ALA A 255 12.68 -11.53 -11.95
N GLU A 256 12.00 -10.43 -12.26
CA GLU A 256 11.40 -10.18 -13.58
C GLU A 256 12.46 -10.12 -14.69
N ALA A 257 13.61 -9.49 -14.42
CA ALA A 257 14.71 -9.40 -15.37
C ALA A 257 15.24 -10.78 -15.79
N ASP A 258 15.19 -11.76 -14.88
CA ASP A 258 15.61 -13.14 -15.13
C ASP A 258 14.46 -14.05 -15.60
N GLY A 259 13.27 -13.48 -15.87
CA GLY A 259 12.11 -14.22 -16.36
C GLY A 259 11.41 -15.08 -15.29
N PHE A 260 11.57 -14.73 -14.02
CA PHE A 260 10.78 -15.26 -12.91
C PHE A 260 9.56 -14.36 -12.66
N HIS A 261 8.56 -14.89 -11.93
CA HIS A 261 7.32 -14.17 -11.65
C HIS A 261 7.44 -13.27 -10.42
N THR A 262 8.19 -13.72 -9.42
CA THR A 262 8.48 -12.91 -8.23
C THR A 262 9.74 -13.41 -7.51
N ALA A 263 10.23 -12.59 -6.60
CA ALA A 263 11.34 -12.89 -5.72
C ALA A 263 10.88 -13.42 -4.36
N ILE A 264 11.71 -14.26 -3.74
CA ILE A 264 11.65 -14.66 -2.33
C ILE A 264 12.82 -14.02 -1.59
N LEU A 265 12.51 -13.34 -0.48
CA LEU A 265 13.48 -12.76 0.44
C LEU A 265 13.84 -13.77 1.53
N LEU A 266 15.10 -13.80 1.90
CA LEU A 266 15.64 -14.63 2.98
C LEU A 266 16.24 -13.76 4.08
N ASP A 267 16.35 -14.32 5.30
CA ASP A 267 17.18 -13.74 6.34
C ASP A 267 18.68 -14.02 6.09
N GLU A 268 19.56 -13.37 6.84
CA GLU A 268 21.02 -13.52 6.71
C GLU A 268 21.52 -14.94 7.00
N ARG A 269 20.69 -15.80 7.60
CA ARG A 269 21.00 -17.20 7.92
C ARG A 269 20.42 -18.17 6.88
N GLY A 270 19.75 -17.67 5.85
CA GLY A 270 19.16 -18.48 4.78
C GLY A 270 17.79 -19.08 5.12
N PHE A 271 17.08 -18.52 6.11
CA PHE A 271 15.68 -18.86 6.36
C PHE A 271 14.73 -18.04 5.49
N VAL A 272 13.65 -18.67 5.05
CA VAL A 272 12.62 -18.04 4.22
C VAL A 272 11.87 -16.98 5.02
N LEU A 273 11.71 -15.79 4.42
CA LEU A 273 10.93 -14.69 4.97
C LEU A 273 9.59 -14.58 4.22
N GLU A 274 9.56 -13.78 3.16
CA GLU A 274 8.36 -13.45 2.37
C GLU A 274 8.74 -13.32 0.89
N GLY A 275 7.74 -13.30 0.02
CA GLY A 275 7.92 -12.84 -1.36
C GLY A 275 7.99 -11.32 -1.45
N ALA A 276 8.13 -10.79 -2.67
CA ALA A 276 8.20 -9.34 -2.87
C ALA A 276 6.93 -8.61 -2.36
N ASP A 277 5.75 -9.21 -2.50
CA ASP A 277 4.46 -8.64 -2.07
C ASP A 277 3.49 -9.65 -1.43
N CYS A 278 3.99 -10.82 -1.02
CA CYS A 278 3.20 -11.95 -0.53
C CYS A 278 3.92 -12.72 0.60
N ASN A 279 3.21 -13.48 1.41
CA ASN A 279 3.84 -14.47 2.31
C ASN A 279 4.12 -15.78 1.56
N VAL A 280 4.96 -16.65 2.15
CA VAL A 280 5.28 -17.99 1.63
C VAL A 280 4.70 -19.05 2.55
N ALA A 281 4.25 -20.17 1.99
CA ALA A 281 3.93 -21.37 2.75
C ALA A 281 4.48 -22.60 2.01
N CYS A 282 4.94 -23.59 2.76
CA CYS A 282 5.57 -24.80 2.22
C CYS A 282 4.90 -26.03 2.82
N LEU A 283 4.50 -27.00 1.99
CA LEU A 283 3.91 -28.26 2.42
C LEU A 283 5.02 -29.31 2.53
N THR A 284 5.28 -29.83 3.74
CA THR A 284 6.32 -30.83 3.95
C THR A 284 5.89 -32.22 3.46
N GLU A 285 6.84 -33.17 3.39
CA GLU A 285 6.53 -34.57 3.07
C GLU A 285 5.54 -35.19 4.08
N GLU A 286 5.59 -34.77 5.34
CA GLU A 286 4.65 -35.15 6.41
C GLU A 286 3.27 -34.47 6.29
N ARG A 287 3.02 -33.73 5.19
CA ARG A 287 1.76 -33.05 4.90
C ARG A 287 1.40 -31.98 5.91
N VAL A 288 2.39 -31.33 6.53
CA VAL A 288 2.20 -30.17 7.39
C VAL A 288 2.48 -28.90 6.58
N LEU A 289 1.56 -27.95 6.59
CA LEU A 289 1.79 -26.63 5.98
C LEU A 289 2.60 -25.76 6.95
N VAL A 290 3.81 -25.40 6.54
CA VAL A 290 4.72 -24.54 7.30
C VAL A 290 4.63 -23.11 6.76
N VAL A 291 4.31 -22.17 7.64
CA VAL A 291 4.33 -20.73 7.34
C VAL A 291 5.46 -20.07 8.14
N PRO A 292 6.42 -19.36 7.51
CA PRO A 292 7.44 -18.62 8.24
C PRO A 292 6.83 -17.60 9.23
N PRO A 293 7.44 -17.36 10.40
CA PRO A 293 6.92 -16.41 11.38
C PRO A 293 6.89 -14.97 10.87
N PHE A 294 5.99 -14.16 11.43
CA PHE A 294 5.83 -12.75 11.07
C PHE A 294 6.75 -11.79 11.84
N ASP A 295 7.77 -12.30 12.53
CA ASP A 295 8.69 -11.47 13.32
C ASP A 295 9.54 -10.53 12.46
N ALA A 296 9.87 -10.97 11.24
CA ALA A 296 10.66 -10.23 10.26
C ALA A 296 9.96 -10.13 8.89
N THR A 297 8.64 -10.28 8.86
CA THR A 297 7.82 -10.20 7.64
C THR A 297 6.46 -9.60 7.96
N ARG A 298 5.70 -9.23 6.93
CA ARG A 298 4.35 -8.70 7.15
C ARG A 298 3.43 -9.82 7.63
N ALA A 299 2.72 -9.58 8.73
CA ALA A 299 1.65 -10.46 9.19
C ALA A 299 0.46 -10.41 8.22
N GLY A 300 0.54 -11.17 7.13
CA GLY A 300 -0.43 -11.19 6.03
C GLY A 300 -1.84 -11.53 6.49
N THR A 301 -2.83 -10.72 6.12
CA THR A 301 -4.25 -11.00 6.42
C THR A 301 -4.71 -12.29 5.74
N THR A 302 -4.29 -12.52 4.49
CA THR A 302 -4.50 -13.79 3.76
C THR A 302 -3.90 -14.98 4.49
N ALA A 303 -2.60 -14.93 4.82
CA ALA A 303 -1.93 -16.02 5.53
C ALA A 303 -2.54 -16.28 6.92
N THR A 304 -2.85 -15.23 7.66
CA THR A 304 -3.50 -15.31 8.97
C THR A 304 -4.90 -15.92 8.87
N ARG A 305 -5.69 -15.52 7.87
CA ARG A 305 -7.03 -16.07 7.64
C ARG A 305 -6.95 -17.54 7.25
N LEU A 306 -6.06 -17.90 6.33
CA LEU A 306 -5.83 -19.28 5.91
C LEU A 306 -5.50 -20.16 7.12
N MET A 307 -4.48 -19.80 7.90
CA MET A 307 -4.10 -20.56 9.11
C MET A 307 -5.25 -20.70 10.12
N ARG A 308 -6.15 -19.72 10.21
CA ARG A 308 -7.35 -19.79 11.06
C ARG A 308 -8.40 -20.76 10.53
N LEU A 309 -8.54 -20.90 9.21
CA LEU A 309 -9.50 -21.79 8.57
C LEU A 309 -9.03 -23.25 8.53
N LEU A 310 -7.72 -23.47 8.44
CA LEU A 310 -7.14 -24.79 8.22
C LEU A 310 -7.55 -25.88 9.23
N PRO A 311 -7.65 -25.65 10.55
CA PRO A 311 -8.07 -26.71 11.48
C PRO A 311 -9.44 -27.30 11.15
N ALA A 312 -10.42 -26.47 10.76
CA ALA A 312 -11.73 -26.93 10.35
C ALA A 312 -11.67 -27.65 8.98
N ALA A 313 -10.95 -27.07 8.02
CA ALA A 313 -10.85 -27.63 6.68
C ALA A 313 -10.12 -28.99 6.64
N VAL A 314 -9.12 -29.20 7.51
CA VAL A 314 -8.46 -30.50 7.70
C VAL A 314 -9.45 -31.51 8.30
N ALA A 315 -10.26 -31.12 9.28
CA ALA A 315 -11.29 -31.98 9.86
C ALA A 315 -12.40 -32.35 8.84
N GLU A 316 -12.69 -31.46 7.89
CA GLU A 316 -13.63 -31.69 6.78
C GLU A 316 -13.02 -32.48 5.61
N GLY A 317 -11.72 -32.78 5.67
CA GLY A 317 -11.06 -33.71 4.76
C GLY A 317 -10.38 -33.08 3.55
N ILE A 318 -9.73 -31.91 3.69
CA ILE A 318 -8.74 -31.47 2.69
C ILE A 318 -7.70 -32.59 2.51
N GLU A 319 -7.67 -33.15 1.31
CA GLU A 319 -6.79 -34.25 0.95
C GLU A 319 -5.32 -33.80 0.97
N GLY A 320 -4.43 -34.63 1.52
CA GLY A 320 -2.99 -34.35 1.49
C GLY A 320 -2.53 -33.24 2.45
N LEU A 321 -3.36 -32.81 3.40
CA LEU A 321 -3.00 -31.86 4.45
C LEU A 321 -3.37 -32.40 5.84
N VAL A 322 -2.41 -32.46 6.76
CA VAL A 322 -2.56 -32.99 8.13
C VAL A 322 -2.61 -31.88 9.17
N GLY A 323 -2.06 -30.70 8.87
CA GLY A 323 -2.06 -29.59 9.81
C GLY A 323 -1.30 -28.37 9.31
N VAL A 324 -1.19 -27.38 10.17
CA VAL A 324 -0.46 -26.13 9.92
C VAL A 324 0.37 -25.75 11.13
N GLU A 325 1.57 -25.24 10.89
CA GLU A 325 2.42 -24.69 11.94
C GLU A 325 3.18 -23.45 11.48
N GLN A 326 3.57 -22.62 12.44
CA GLN A 326 4.47 -21.50 12.20
C GLN A 326 5.85 -21.82 12.78
N ARG A 327 6.85 -21.90 11.91
CA ARG A 327 8.25 -22.03 12.31
C ARG A 327 9.19 -21.53 11.21
N PRO A 328 10.43 -21.16 11.55
CA PRO A 328 11.45 -20.91 10.55
C PRO A 328 11.64 -22.15 9.66
N ILE A 329 11.81 -21.92 8.36
CA ILE A 329 12.13 -22.96 7.37
C ILE A 329 13.36 -22.51 6.57
N ALA A 330 14.39 -23.36 6.52
CA ALA A 330 15.58 -23.06 5.74
C ALA A 330 15.25 -23.14 4.24
N VAL A 331 15.89 -22.32 3.41
CA VAL A 331 15.62 -22.31 1.96
C VAL A 331 15.76 -23.70 1.31
N GLN A 332 16.72 -24.51 1.78
CA GLN A 332 16.91 -25.87 1.28
C GLN A 332 15.77 -26.82 1.67
N GLU A 333 15.22 -26.65 2.87
CA GLU A 333 14.04 -27.42 3.31
C GLU A 333 12.79 -26.98 2.54
N ALA A 334 12.60 -25.68 2.34
CA ALA A 334 11.50 -25.14 1.55
C ALA A 334 11.53 -25.64 0.10
N LYS A 335 12.73 -25.74 -0.51
CA LYS A 335 12.91 -26.29 -1.85
C LYS A 335 12.68 -27.80 -1.94
N ALA A 336 12.84 -28.53 -0.83
CA ALA A 336 12.57 -29.96 -0.73
C ALA A 336 11.09 -30.28 -0.41
N CYS A 337 10.27 -29.28 -0.12
CA CYS A 337 8.85 -29.46 0.16
C CYS A 337 8.08 -29.99 -1.07
N VAL A 338 7.02 -30.76 -0.81
CA VAL A 338 6.20 -31.35 -1.89
C VAL A 338 5.36 -30.29 -2.61
N GLU A 339 5.02 -29.20 -1.94
CA GLU A 339 4.42 -28.01 -2.54
C GLU A 339 4.97 -26.74 -1.90
N VAL A 340 5.09 -25.67 -2.69
CA VAL A 340 5.36 -24.31 -2.20
C VAL A 340 4.28 -23.40 -2.78
N MET A 341 3.82 -22.43 -2.01
CA MET A 341 2.79 -21.49 -2.45
C MET A 341 3.00 -20.09 -1.87
N LEU A 342 2.49 -19.10 -2.58
CA LEU A 342 2.50 -17.70 -2.19
C LEU A 342 1.10 -17.28 -1.74
N LEU A 343 1.04 -16.47 -0.68
CA LEU A 343 -0.20 -16.02 -0.06
C LEU A 343 -0.30 -14.50 -0.12
N GLY A 344 -1.24 -13.97 -0.90
CA GLY A 344 -1.39 -12.54 -1.16
C GLY A 344 -2.83 -12.04 -1.12
N ALA A 345 -3.03 -10.73 -1.07
CA ALA A 345 -4.38 -10.15 -1.11
C ALA A 345 -4.97 -10.15 -2.53
N ALA A 346 -4.12 -9.96 -3.54
CA ALA A 346 -4.52 -10.00 -4.96
C ALA A 346 -4.61 -11.43 -5.50
N LEU A 347 -3.71 -12.31 -5.07
CA LEU A 347 -3.71 -13.73 -5.42
C LEU A 347 -3.71 -14.51 -4.11
N PRO A 348 -4.87 -15.05 -3.67
CA PRO A 348 -5.02 -15.62 -2.33
C PRO A 348 -4.07 -16.77 -2.06
N VAL A 349 -3.95 -17.69 -3.03
CA VAL A 349 -2.98 -18.77 -3.03
C VAL A 349 -2.46 -18.96 -4.45
N MET A 350 -1.16 -18.80 -4.65
CA MET A 350 -0.48 -19.02 -5.93
C MET A 350 0.53 -20.17 -5.81
N PRO A 351 0.32 -21.31 -6.47
CA PRO A 351 1.27 -22.42 -6.46
C PRO A 351 2.62 -22.01 -7.05
N VAL A 352 3.70 -22.59 -6.54
CA VAL A 352 5.07 -22.42 -7.04
C VAL A 352 5.53 -23.75 -7.63
N SER A 353 5.89 -23.74 -8.92
CA SER A 353 6.37 -24.93 -9.63
C SER A 353 7.89 -24.99 -9.74
N ARG A 354 8.56 -23.84 -9.64
CA ARG A 354 10.03 -23.76 -9.65
C ARG A 354 10.53 -22.69 -8.70
N TRP A 355 11.64 -22.97 -8.04
CA TRP A 355 12.38 -22.01 -7.22
C TRP A 355 13.84 -21.99 -7.67
N ASP A 356 14.29 -20.86 -8.22
CA ASP A 356 15.57 -20.74 -8.92
C ASP A 356 15.65 -21.73 -10.10
N GLY A 357 16.62 -22.65 -10.06
CA GLY A 357 16.75 -23.76 -11.00
C GLY A 357 15.98 -25.02 -10.57
N ASP A 358 15.51 -25.08 -9.33
CA ASP A 358 14.96 -26.29 -8.73
C ASP A 358 13.48 -26.45 -9.07
N THR A 359 13.08 -27.69 -9.33
CA THR A 359 11.67 -28.04 -9.54
C THR A 359 11.06 -28.34 -8.20
N ILE A 360 9.92 -27.69 -7.87
CA ILE A 360 9.17 -27.97 -6.65
C ILE A 360 8.18 -29.09 -6.97
N GLY A 361 8.15 -30.13 -6.13
CA GLY A 361 7.30 -31.30 -6.36
C GLY A 361 7.51 -31.91 -7.75
N ASP A 362 6.44 -31.98 -8.53
CA ASP A 362 6.43 -32.48 -9.92
C ASP A 362 6.53 -31.36 -10.98
N GLY A 363 6.71 -30.10 -10.56
CA GLY A 363 6.86 -28.96 -11.45
C GLY A 363 5.55 -28.41 -12.01
N VAL A 364 4.41 -28.76 -11.41
CA VAL A 364 3.10 -28.14 -11.67
C VAL A 364 2.45 -27.68 -10.36
N ALA A 365 1.24 -27.15 -10.44
CA ALA A 365 0.48 -26.80 -9.25
C ALA A 365 0.14 -28.02 -8.41
N GLY A 366 0.53 -27.97 -7.14
CA GLY A 366 0.15 -28.96 -6.16
C GLY A 366 -1.35 -28.92 -5.81
N ILE A 367 -1.89 -30.08 -5.46
CA ILE A 367 -3.33 -30.24 -5.20
C ILE A 367 -3.76 -29.48 -3.95
N VAL A 368 -2.91 -29.43 -2.92
CA VAL A 368 -3.24 -28.72 -1.68
C VAL A 368 -3.29 -27.22 -1.95
N ALA A 369 -2.31 -26.65 -2.66
CA ALA A 369 -2.33 -25.24 -3.04
C ALA A 369 -3.61 -24.86 -3.80
N LEU A 370 -4.12 -25.72 -4.70
CA LEU A 370 -5.37 -25.50 -5.42
C LEU A 370 -6.60 -25.61 -4.52
N GLN A 371 -6.64 -26.58 -3.58
CA GLN A 371 -7.71 -26.69 -2.60
C GLN A 371 -7.75 -25.49 -1.65
N LEU A 372 -6.58 -25.03 -1.19
CA LEU A 372 -6.47 -23.84 -0.33
C LEU A 372 -6.85 -22.55 -1.08
N ARG A 373 -6.57 -22.48 -2.39
CA ARG A 373 -7.08 -21.39 -3.23
C ARG A 373 -8.61 -21.38 -3.22
N THR A 374 -9.25 -22.51 -3.51
CA THR A 374 -10.72 -22.62 -3.50
C THR A 374 -11.29 -22.25 -2.13
N LEU A 375 -10.72 -22.76 -1.04
CA LEU A 375 -11.12 -22.40 0.32
C LEU A 375 -11.10 -20.89 0.57
N MET A 376 -10.07 -20.19 0.08
CA MET A 376 -9.95 -18.74 0.23
C MET A 376 -10.86 -17.95 -0.73
N GLU A 377 -11.23 -18.52 -1.87
CA GLU A 377 -12.23 -17.95 -2.78
C GLU A 377 -13.63 -18.06 -2.18
N ASP A 378 -13.99 -19.23 -1.67
CA ASP A 378 -15.26 -19.49 -1.00
C ASP A 378 -15.42 -18.63 0.27
N ASP A 379 -14.34 -18.44 1.04
CA ASP A 379 -14.36 -17.57 2.22
C ASP A 379 -14.56 -16.08 1.87
N ALA A 380 -14.14 -15.68 0.67
CA ALA A 380 -14.28 -14.30 0.19
C ALA A 380 -15.60 -14.05 -0.55
N ASP A 381 -16.33 -15.10 -0.92
CA ASP A 381 -17.62 -15.01 -1.58
C ASP A 381 -18.71 -14.61 -0.56
N PRO A 382 -19.38 -13.45 -0.73
CA PRO A 382 -20.50 -13.07 0.14
C PRO A 382 -21.74 -13.99 0.01
N GLY A 383 -21.79 -14.86 -0.99
CA GLY A 383 -22.95 -15.68 -1.34
C GLY A 383 -24.10 -14.84 -1.92
N GLU A 384 -25.33 -15.35 -1.87
CA GLU A 384 -26.55 -14.61 -2.29
C GLU A 384 -26.94 -13.43 -1.36
N ARG A 385 -26.03 -12.96 -0.50
CA ARG A 385 -26.32 -11.84 0.42
C ARG A 385 -26.15 -10.51 -0.30
N VAL A 386 -27.18 -10.12 -1.06
CA VAL A 386 -27.39 -8.75 -1.56
C VAL A 386 -28.62 -8.14 -0.91
#